data_AF-A0AAE2VE16-F1
#
_entry.id   AF-A0AAE2VE16-F1
#
_cell.length_a   1.000
_cell.length_b   1.000
_cell.length_c   1.000
_cell.angle_alpha   90.00
_cell.angle_beta   90.00
_cell.angle_gamma   90.00
#
_symmetry.space_group_name_H-M   'P 1'
#
loop_
_entity.id
_entity.type
_entity.pdbx_description
1 polymer ?
#
loop_
_entity_poly.entity_id
_entity_poly.type
_entity_poly.pdbx_seq_one_letter_code
_entity_poly.pdbx_strand_id
1 'polypeptide(L)'
;RMLAKLARVDPELLHPVKHGSEQAQQDLVLIKLRDTLVRQRVDIVTSIRFTLKSLGIRLKSPNSAAFANYARKALCEHPEILSRVAPALAALDGLNASVKEYDRQIEATSREKYPQTAKLRQIAGVGPITALCFVLTMEE
;
A
#
# COMPACT_ATOMS: atom_id res chain seq x y z
N ARG A 1 -16.42 -17.74 28.59
CA ARG A 1 -17.48 -18.14 29.56
C ARG A 1 -17.67 -17.12 30.70
N MET A 2 -16.62 -16.47 31.22
CA MET A 2 -16.72 -15.46 32.29
C MET A 2 -17.34 -14.13 31.84
N LEU A 3 -16.93 -13.59 30.69
CA LEU A 3 -17.50 -12.34 30.12
C LEU A 3 -19.01 -12.41 29.90
N ALA A 4 -19.51 -13.52 29.35
CA ALA A 4 -20.96 -13.71 29.16
C ALA A 4 -21.73 -13.81 30.48
N LYS A 5 -21.11 -14.30 31.56
CA LYS A 5 -21.72 -14.31 32.90
C LYS A 5 -21.73 -12.91 33.51
N LEU A 6 -20.65 -12.14 33.33
CA LEU A 6 -20.57 -10.74 33.76
C LEU A 6 -21.59 -9.87 33.03
N ALA A 7 -21.71 -10.01 31.70
CA ALA A 7 -22.70 -9.31 30.87
C ALA A 7 -24.15 -9.56 31.32
N ARG A 8 -24.43 -10.75 31.88
CA ARG A 8 -25.74 -11.12 32.39
C ARG A 8 -26.04 -10.51 33.77
N VAL A 9 -25.01 -10.30 34.60
CA VAL A 9 -25.17 -9.84 35.98
C VAL A 9 -25.19 -8.32 36.05
N ASP A 10 -24.23 -7.68 35.39
CA ASP A 10 -24.14 -6.22 35.36
C ASP A 10 -23.41 -5.77 34.07
N PRO A 11 -24.17 -5.24 33.09
CA PRO A 11 -23.59 -4.68 31.86
C PRO A 11 -22.65 -3.51 32.10
N GLU A 12 -22.76 -2.75 33.20
CA GLU A 12 -21.90 -1.60 33.49
C GLU A 12 -20.47 -2.03 33.87
N LEU A 13 -20.30 -3.28 34.31
CA LEU A 13 -18.98 -3.89 34.52
C LEU A 13 -18.23 -4.18 33.20
N LEU A 14 -18.90 -4.01 32.05
CA LEU A 14 -18.33 -4.19 30.73
C LEU A 14 -18.37 -2.87 29.96
N HIS A 15 -17.23 -2.44 29.42
CA HIS A 15 -17.22 -1.35 28.46
C HIS A 15 -17.75 -1.84 27.10
N PRO A 16 -18.77 -1.19 26.51
CA PRO A 16 -19.31 -1.61 25.22
C PRO A 16 -18.27 -1.44 24.12
N VAL A 17 -18.19 -2.42 23.22
CA VAL A 17 -17.39 -2.30 22.00
C VAL A 17 -18.09 -1.31 21.08
N LYS A 18 -17.46 -0.16 20.85
CA LYS A 18 -17.89 0.77 19.80
C LYS A 18 -17.23 0.35 18.49
N HIS A 19 -18.05 0.14 17.48
CA HIS A 19 -17.55 -0.08 16.13
C HIS A 19 -17.18 1.28 15.53
N GLY A 20 -16.04 1.35 14.84
CA GLY A 20 -15.68 2.52 14.05
C GLY A 20 -16.72 2.79 12.97
N SER A 21 -16.81 4.05 12.54
CA SER A 21 -17.81 4.48 11.56
C SER A 21 -17.66 3.75 10.22
N GLU A 22 -18.78 3.55 9.52
CA GLU A 22 -18.75 2.98 8.16
C GLU A 22 -17.87 3.82 7.22
N GLN A 23 -17.94 5.15 7.34
CA GLN A 23 -17.14 6.08 6.55
C GLN A 23 -15.64 5.87 6.78
N ALA A 24 -15.20 5.73 8.04
CA ALA A 24 -13.79 5.47 8.32
C ALA A 24 -13.32 4.11 7.80
N GLN A 25 -14.19 3.09 7.85
CA GLN A 25 -13.88 1.79 7.24
C GLN A 25 -13.72 1.92 5.73
N GLN A 26 -14.59 2.67 5.05
CA GLN A 26 -14.49 2.94 3.61
C GLN A 26 -13.20 3.72 3.28
N ASP A 27 -12.86 4.76 4.03
CA ASP A 27 -11.63 5.53 3.80
C ASP A 27 -10.36 4.69 4.10
N LEU A 28 -10.40 3.75 5.05
CA LEU A 28 -9.32 2.78 5.30
C LEU A 28 -9.08 1.83 4.12
N VAL A 29 -10.09 1.56 3.29
CA VAL A 29 -9.95 0.71 2.10
C VAL A 29 -8.91 1.29 1.14
N LEU A 30 -8.82 2.61 1.01
CA LEU A 30 -7.83 3.27 0.15
C LEU A 30 -6.38 2.86 0.52
N ILE A 31 -6.07 2.86 1.82
CA ILE A 31 -4.75 2.49 2.34
C ILE A 31 -4.48 1.00 2.09
N LYS A 32 -5.48 0.13 2.34
CA LYS A 32 -5.35 -1.32 2.15
C LYS A 32 -5.16 -1.72 0.68
N LEU A 33 -5.92 -1.10 -0.23
CA LEU A 33 -5.79 -1.35 -1.67
C LEU A 33 -4.44 -0.86 -2.19
N ARG A 34 -3.98 0.31 -1.73
CA ARG A 34 -2.63 0.78 -2.05
C ARG A 34 -1.56 -0.20 -1.59
N ASP A 35 -1.62 -0.69 -0.34
CA ASP A 35 -0.64 -1.66 0.17
C ASP A 35 -0.61 -2.93 -0.68
N THR A 36 -1.78 -3.44 -1.06
CA THR A 36 -1.90 -4.57 -1.98
C THR A 36 -1.15 -4.31 -3.30
N LEU A 37 -1.37 -3.17 -3.96
CA LEU A 37 -0.70 -2.86 -5.22
C LEU A 37 0.81 -2.68 -5.07
N VAL A 38 1.27 -2.11 -3.96
CA VAL A 38 2.70 -1.98 -3.66
C VAL A 38 3.35 -3.35 -3.50
N ARG A 39 2.70 -4.30 -2.82
CA ARG A 39 3.17 -5.68 -2.69
C ARG A 39 3.22 -6.39 -4.05
N GLN A 40 2.15 -6.33 -4.82
CA GLN A 40 2.11 -6.93 -6.16
C GLN A 40 3.22 -6.39 -7.07
N ARG A 41 3.51 -5.09 -6.99
CA ARG A 41 4.64 -4.48 -7.72
C ARG A 41 5.97 -5.11 -7.31
N VAL A 42 6.21 -5.30 -6.01
CA VAL A 42 7.45 -5.93 -5.51
C VAL A 42 7.53 -7.38 -5.98
N ASP A 43 6.42 -8.12 -5.96
CA ASP A 43 6.37 -9.52 -6.38
C ASP A 43 6.71 -9.68 -7.87
N ILE A 44 6.15 -8.84 -8.74
CA ILE A 44 6.47 -8.85 -10.18
C ILE A 44 7.94 -8.49 -10.42
N VAL A 45 8.44 -7.43 -9.78
CA VAL A 45 9.87 -7.04 -9.88
C VAL A 45 10.77 -8.21 -9.47
N THR A 46 10.42 -8.90 -8.39
CA THR A 46 11.17 -10.03 -7.84
C THR A 46 11.13 -11.23 -8.79
N SER A 47 9.96 -11.55 -9.33
CA SER A 47 9.77 -12.61 -10.33
C SER A 47 10.61 -12.38 -11.58
N ILE A 48 10.62 -11.16 -12.12
CA ILE A 48 11.46 -10.80 -13.28
C ILE A 48 12.94 -10.98 -12.94
N ARG A 49 13.40 -10.46 -11.79
CA ARG A 49 14.82 -10.62 -11.38
C ARG A 49 15.23 -12.08 -11.27
N PHE A 50 14.40 -12.92 -10.65
CA PHE A 50 14.72 -14.34 -10.49
C PHE A 50 14.73 -15.09 -11.82
N THR A 51 13.76 -14.81 -12.69
CA THR A 51 13.67 -15.42 -14.01
C THR A 51 14.87 -15.05 -14.89
N LEU A 52 15.32 -13.80 -14.83
CA LEU A 52 16.50 -13.38 -15.60
C LEU A 52 17.81 -13.88 -15.01
N LYS A 53 17.86 -14.09 -13.69
CA LYS A 53 19.04 -14.63 -13.01
C LYS A 53 19.38 -16.04 -13.48
N SER A 54 18.39 -16.90 -13.76
CA SER A 54 18.64 -18.24 -14.32
C SER A 54 19.22 -18.19 -15.73
N LEU A 55 18.98 -17.10 -16.47
CA LEU A 55 19.55 -16.83 -17.79
C LEU A 55 20.91 -16.10 -17.72
N GLY A 56 21.50 -15.94 -16.54
CA GLY A 56 22.78 -15.25 -16.35
C GLY A 56 22.69 -13.71 -16.34
N ILE A 57 21.49 -13.13 -16.46
CA ILE A 57 21.28 -11.69 -16.53
C ILE A 57 20.90 -11.14 -15.15
N ARG A 58 21.57 -10.07 -14.72
CA ARG A 58 21.32 -9.43 -13.41
C ARG A 58 20.86 -7.99 -13.57
N LEU A 59 19.65 -7.70 -13.09
CA LEU A 59 19.11 -6.33 -13.02
C LEU A 59 19.33 -5.73 -11.62
N LYS A 60 20.11 -4.65 -11.52
CA LYS A 60 20.53 -4.05 -10.24
C LYS A 60 19.70 -2.86 -9.75
N SER A 61 18.58 -2.49 -10.39
CA SER A 61 17.82 -1.30 -9.99
C SER A 61 17.44 -1.35 -8.50
N PRO A 62 17.81 -0.34 -7.68
CA PRO A 62 17.41 -0.28 -6.27
C PRO A 62 15.96 0.21 -6.10
N ASN A 63 15.35 0.81 -7.12
CA ASN A 63 14.04 1.44 -7.03
C ASN A 63 12.97 0.65 -7.83
N SER A 64 11.98 0.12 -7.12
CA SER A 64 10.87 -0.65 -7.71
C SER A 64 9.96 0.19 -8.62
N ALA A 65 9.78 1.48 -8.34
CA ALA A 65 8.98 2.38 -9.19
C ALA A 65 9.70 2.69 -10.52
N ALA A 66 11.03 2.73 -10.52
CA ALA A 66 11.84 2.96 -11.71
C ALA A 66 12.27 1.65 -12.42
N PHE A 67 11.96 0.49 -11.83
CA PHE A 67 12.45 -0.81 -12.30
C PHE A 67 12.06 -1.09 -13.75
N ALA A 68 10.83 -0.78 -14.16
CA ALA A 68 10.36 -1.09 -15.51
C ALA A 68 11.19 -0.36 -16.58
N ASN A 69 11.42 0.94 -16.40
CA ASN A 69 12.26 1.75 -17.28
C ASN A 69 13.72 1.31 -17.24
N TYR A 70 14.24 0.97 -16.06
CA TYR A 70 15.59 0.43 -15.95
C TYR A 70 15.74 -0.90 -16.70
N ALA A 71 14.80 -1.82 -16.53
CA ALA A 71 14.83 -3.14 -17.18
C ALA A 71 14.78 -3.02 -18.71
N ARG A 72 13.94 -2.12 -19.25
CA ARG A 72 13.91 -1.82 -20.70
C ARG A 72 15.27 -1.40 -21.23
N LYS A 73 15.95 -0.48 -20.52
CA LYS A 73 17.28 0.00 -20.89
C LYS A 73 18.36 -1.08 -20.74
N ALA A 74 18.33 -1.83 -19.65
CA ALA A 74 19.32 -2.86 -19.36
C ALA A 74 19.22 -4.07 -20.30
N LEU A 75 18.05 -4.30 -20.91
CA LEU A 75 17.79 -5.41 -21.83
C LEU A 75 17.80 -4.98 -23.31
N CYS A 76 18.25 -3.76 -23.64
CA CYS A 76 18.33 -3.28 -25.03
C CYS A 76 19.15 -4.23 -25.93
N GLU A 77 20.25 -4.76 -25.42
CA GLU A 77 21.12 -5.72 -26.13
C GLU A 77 20.55 -7.16 -26.13
N HIS A 78 19.41 -7.40 -25.48
CA HIS A 78 18.75 -8.70 -25.36
C HIS A 78 17.27 -8.60 -25.81
N PRO A 79 16.99 -8.26 -27.08
CA PRO A 79 15.63 -7.97 -27.56
C PRO A 79 14.67 -9.16 -27.39
N GLU A 80 15.18 -10.38 -27.55
CA GLU A 80 14.48 -11.64 -27.31
C GLU A 80 13.98 -11.78 -25.86
N ILE A 81 14.76 -11.33 -24.90
CA ILE A 81 14.40 -11.42 -23.48
C ILE A 81 13.49 -10.27 -23.11
N LEU A 82 13.77 -9.07 -23.64
CA LEU A 82 12.94 -7.90 -23.47
C LEU A 82 11.51 -8.14 -23.95
N SER A 83 11.32 -8.77 -25.11
CA SER A 83 9.98 -9.10 -25.64
C SER A 83 9.22 -10.06 -24.72
N ARG A 84 9.90 -11.05 -24.13
CA ARG A 84 9.31 -12.01 -23.17
C ARG A 84 8.89 -11.36 -21.86
N VAL A 85 9.66 -10.40 -21.33
CA VAL A 85 9.32 -9.71 -20.07
C VAL A 85 8.46 -8.46 -20.28
N ALA A 86 8.32 -7.96 -21.51
CA ALA A 86 7.60 -6.73 -21.82
C ALA A 86 6.17 -6.66 -21.24
N PRO A 87 5.34 -7.71 -21.30
CA PRO A 87 4.01 -7.69 -20.68
C PRO A 87 4.06 -7.47 -19.16
N ALA A 88 5.02 -8.08 -18.46
CA ALA A 88 5.21 -7.89 -17.03
C ALA A 88 5.70 -6.47 -16.69
N LEU A 89 6.55 -5.89 -17.55
CA LEU A 89 6.99 -4.49 -17.42
C LEU A 89 5.82 -3.51 -17.66
N ALA A 90 4.91 -3.82 -18.59
CA ALA A 90 3.70 -3.02 -18.81
C ALA A 90 2.73 -3.10 -17.61
N ALA A 91 2.56 -4.29 -17.02
CA ALA A 91 1.78 -4.45 -15.79
C ALA A 91 2.36 -3.61 -14.63
N LEU A 92 3.69 -3.55 -14.51
CA LEU A 92 4.36 -2.68 -13.54
C LEU A 92 4.05 -1.18 -13.76
N ASP A 93 3.99 -0.72 -15.01
CA ASP A 93 3.64 0.67 -15.30
C ASP A 93 2.21 0.99 -14.87
N GLY A 94 1.27 0.07 -15.12
CA GLY A 94 -0.11 0.17 -14.64
C GLY A 94 -0.19 0.23 -13.11
N LEU A 95 0.49 -0.69 -12.42
CA LEU A 95 0.56 -0.68 -10.96
C LEU A 95 1.16 0.61 -10.40
N ASN A 96 2.22 1.13 -11.03
CA ASN A 96 2.84 2.39 -10.63
C ASN A 96 1.88 3.58 -10.80
N ALA A 97 1.09 3.61 -11.88
CA ALA A 97 0.08 4.64 -12.08
C ALA A 97 -1.02 4.56 -11.01
N SER A 98 -1.54 3.36 -10.74
CA SER A 98 -2.58 3.16 -9.71
C SER A 98 -2.08 3.46 -8.30
N VAL A 99 -0.84 3.11 -7.93
CA VAL A 99 -0.25 3.47 -6.63
C VAL A 99 -0.17 4.99 -6.48
N LYS A 100 0.28 5.71 -7.52
CA LYS A 100 0.31 7.18 -7.50
C LYS A 100 -1.08 7.79 -7.37
N GLU A 101 -2.08 7.16 -7.98
CA GLU A 101 -3.45 7.62 -7.86
C GLU A 101 -3.99 7.45 -6.43
N TYR A 102 -3.75 6.30 -5.79
CA TYR A 102 -4.05 6.14 -4.37
C TYR A 102 -3.26 7.08 -3.47
N ASP A 103 -1.99 7.39 -3.78
CA ASP A 103 -1.21 8.40 -3.04
C ASP A 103 -1.92 9.76 -3.05
N ARG A 104 -2.46 10.20 -4.20
CA ARG A 104 -3.21 11.46 -4.32
C ARG A 104 -4.52 11.42 -3.56
N GLN A 105 -5.29 10.34 -3.68
CA GLN A 105 -6.55 10.18 -2.97
C GLN A 105 -6.36 10.19 -1.45
N ILE A 106 -5.33 9.50 -0.95
CA ILE A 106 -4.99 9.50 0.47
C ILE A 106 -4.58 10.90 0.94
N GLU A 107 -3.78 11.63 0.16
CA GLU A 107 -3.40 13.01 0.49
C GLU A 107 -4.62 13.94 0.51
N ALA A 108 -5.53 13.84 -0.46
CA ALA A 108 -6.77 14.62 -0.51
C ALA A 108 -7.67 14.30 0.69
N THR A 109 -7.96 13.02 0.94
CA THR A 109 -8.76 12.59 2.10
C THR A 109 -8.14 13.06 3.43
N SER A 110 -6.82 13.00 3.55
CA SER A 110 -6.10 13.50 4.74
C SER A 110 -6.32 15.00 4.96
N ARG A 111 -6.34 15.81 3.89
CA ARG A 111 -6.49 17.27 4.00
C ARG A 111 -7.93 17.71 4.18
N GLU A 112 -8.85 17.09 3.43
CA GLU A 112 -10.23 17.56 3.28
C GLU A 112 -11.14 16.99 4.36
N LYS A 113 -11.02 15.69 4.66
CA LYS A 113 -11.90 15.01 5.62
C LYS A 113 -11.29 14.92 7.03
N TYR A 114 -9.96 14.76 7.12
CA TYR A 114 -9.28 14.46 8.38
C TYR A 114 -8.17 15.46 8.72
N PRO A 115 -8.50 16.75 8.96
CA PRO A 115 -7.50 17.79 9.23
C PRO A 115 -6.65 17.50 10.48
N GLN A 116 -7.07 16.58 11.37
CA GLN A 116 -6.29 16.10 12.50
C GLN A 116 -4.96 15.47 12.05
N THR A 117 -4.91 14.89 10.84
CA THR A 117 -3.69 14.32 10.25
C THR A 117 -2.56 15.35 10.13
N ALA A 118 -2.88 16.64 9.97
CA ALA A 118 -1.89 17.71 9.86
C ALA A 118 -1.02 17.84 11.12
N LYS A 119 -1.59 17.61 12.31
CA LYS A 119 -0.84 17.64 13.58
C LYS A 119 0.17 16.50 13.66
N LEU A 120 -0.25 15.29 13.27
CA LEU A 120 0.61 14.11 13.27
C LEU A 120 1.78 14.26 12.30
N ARG A 121 1.54 14.87 11.14
CA ARG A 121 2.56 15.10 10.10
C ARG A 121 3.64 16.12 10.47
N GLN A 122 3.51 16.81 11.61
CA GLN A 122 4.59 17.64 12.16
C GLN A 122 5.76 16.79 12.69
N ILE A 123 5.50 15.51 13.01
CA ILE A 123 6.52 14.57 13.46
C ILE A 123 7.34 14.10 12.26
N ALA A 124 8.66 14.21 12.36
CA ALA A 124 9.58 13.79 11.31
C ALA A 124 9.35 12.31 10.93
N GLY A 125 9.15 12.05 9.63
CA GLY A 125 8.89 10.71 9.10
C GLY A 125 7.41 10.30 9.05
N VAL A 126 6.49 11.09 9.62
CA VAL A 126 5.05 10.81 9.54
C VAL A 126 4.45 11.42 8.28
N GLY A 127 4.16 10.56 7.31
CA GLY A 127 3.49 10.93 6.05
C GLY A 127 1.96 10.86 6.12
N PRO A 128 1.27 11.21 5.02
CA PRO A 128 -0.20 11.19 4.93
C PRO A 128 -0.77 9.79 5.16
N ILE A 129 -0.12 8.74 4.64
CA ILE A 129 -0.57 7.34 4.78
C ILE A 129 -0.59 6.93 6.26
N THR A 130 0.50 7.19 6.97
CA THR A 130 0.63 6.84 8.40
C THR A 130 -0.33 7.66 9.25
N ALA A 131 -0.38 8.98 9.01
CA ALA A 131 -1.26 9.87 9.76
C ALA A 131 -2.74 9.52 9.57
N LEU A 132 -3.18 9.29 8.33
CA LEU A 132 -4.55 8.92 8.04
C LEU A 132 -4.90 7.55 8.61
N CYS A 133 -4.03 6.55 8.46
CA CYS A 133 -4.23 5.22 9.06
C CYS A 133 -4.44 5.31 10.58
N PHE A 134 -3.62 6.12 11.25
CA PHE A 134 -3.73 6.32 12.70
C PHE A 134 -5.06 6.95 13.08
N VAL A 135 -5.43 8.08 12.46
CA VAL A 135 -6.69 8.79 12.76
C VAL A 135 -7.89 7.89 12.53
N LEU A 136 -7.93 7.17 11.41
CA LEU A 136 -9.05 6.28 11.06
C LEU A 136 -9.14 5.04 11.97
N THR A 137 -8.03 4.59 12.55
CA THR A 137 -8.01 3.45 13.47
C THR A 137 -8.40 3.86 14.89
N MET A 138 -8.22 5.13 15.24
CA MET A 138 -8.48 5.68 16.57
C MET A 138 -9.84 6.36 16.73
N GLU A 139 -10.73 6.33 15.73
CA GLU A 139 -12.09 6.85 15.91
C GLU A 139 -12.77 6.17 17.12
N GLU A 140 -13.19 6.99 18.10
CA GLU A 140 -13.85 6.60 19.37
C GLU A 140 -15.35 6.31 19.24
#